data_AF-X1FFL7-F1
#
_entry.id   AF-X1FFL7-F1
#
_cell.length_a   1.000
_cell.length_b   1.000
_cell.length_c   1.000
_cell.angle_alpha   90.00
_cell.angle_beta   90.00
_cell.angle_gamma   90.00
#
_symmetry.space_group_name_H-M   'P 1'
#
loop_
_entity.id
_entity.type
_entity.pdbx_description
1 polymer ?
#
loop_
_entity_poly.entity_id
_entity_poly.type
_entity_poly.pdbx_seq_one_letter_code
_entity_poly.pdbx_strand_id
1 'polypeptide(L)'
;AFIFAILYLFILTQSWNNIYLFLFPIITFGFSLFFRIINTNKHRILSDINQIFYNPIGLEKKHANRLNFTALLQLILLFWIGAESFYHPHLIQTYMLYFNIFFTFFYTFGFYWILIDVWKYAKIAIRLEKNNPDKTISYLKVRQFRLITMVNLGTFILLNLLNVSFVILIDNNI
;
A
#
# COMPACT_ATOMS: atom_id res chain seq x y z
N ALA A 1 -1.87 13.73 7.64
CA ALA A 1 -1.66 13.79 9.09
C ALA A 1 -2.90 14.33 9.80
N PHE A 2 -3.23 15.62 9.66
CA PHE A 2 -4.37 16.22 10.37
C PHE A 2 -5.72 15.52 10.09
N ILE A 3 -6.06 15.31 8.81
CA ILE A 3 -7.29 14.58 8.41
C ILE A 3 -7.31 13.15 8.96
N PHE A 4 -6.18 12.46 8.91
CA PHE A 4 -6.05 11.10 9.45
C PHE A 4 -6.32 11.08 10.96
N ALA A 5 -5.73 12.02 11.72
CA ALA A 5 -5.92 12.13 13.16
C ALA A 5 -7.37 12.44 13.53
N ILE A 6 -8.03 13.35 12.80
CA ILE A 6 -9.44 13.69 13.03
C ILE A 6 -10.34 12.46 12.81
N LEU A 7 -10.19 11.79 11.66
CA LEU A 7 -10.97 10.58 11.35
C LEU A 7 -10.71 9.48 12.38
N TYR A 8 -9.45 9.28 12.77
CA TYR A 8 -9.07 8.30 13.77
C TYR A 8 -9.74 8.57 15.12
N LEU A 9 -9.77 9.84 15.58
CA LEU A 9 -10.45 10.23 16.81
C LEU A 9 -11.97 9.98 16.72
N PHE A 10 -12.62 10.30 15.61
CA PHE A 10 -14.04 10.01 15.42
C PHE A 10 -14.34 8.51 15.53
N ILE A 11 -13.51 7.66 14.94
CA ILE A 11 -13.72 6.21 14.98
C ILE A 11 -13.47 5.66 16.39
N LEU A 12 -12.51 6.21 17.16
CA LEU A 12 -12.33 5.83 18.55
C LEU A 12 -13.56 6.10 19.42
N THR A 13 -14.31 7.16 19.13
CA THR A 13 -15.55 7.47 19.87
C THR A 13 -16.69 6.49 19.60
N GLN A 14 -16.60 5.66 18.57
CA GLN A 14 -17.61 4.66 18.18
C GLN A 14 -17.51 3.33 18.96
N SER A 15 -16.76 3.28 20.07
CA SER A 15 -16.69 2.14 21.02
C SER A 15 -16.61 0.75 20.37
N TRP A 16 -15.57 0.51 19.58
CA TRP A 16 -15.40 -0.72 18.82
C TRP A 16 -15.07 -1.94 19.68
N ASN A 17 -15.70 -3.07 19.38
CA ASN A 17 -15.40 -4.36 20.01
C ASN A 17 -14.01 -4.90 19.61
N ASN A 18 -13.59 -4.66 18.36
CA ASN A 18 -12.32 -5.15 17.83
C ASN A 18 -11.34 -4.01 17.56
N ILE A 19 -10.49 -3.72 18.55
CA ILE A 19 -9.46 -2.67 18.48
C ILE A 19 -8.34 -3.02 17.48
N TYR A 20 -8.16 -4.30 17.11
CA TYR A 20 -7.10 -4.70 16.18
C TYR A 20 -7.33 -4.17 14.76
N LEU A 21 -8.58 -3.88 14.37
CA LEU A 21 -8.88 -3.30 13.06
C LEU A 21 -8.20 -1.94 12.83
N PHE A 22 -7.90 -1.21 13.90
CA PHE A 22 -7.22 0.09 13.83
C PHE A 22 -5.73 -0.03 13.51
N LEU A 23 -5.12 -1.21 13.75
CA LEU A 23 -3.69 -1.42 13.45
C LEU A 23 -3.41 -1.31 11.95
N PHE A 24 -4.32 -1.78 11.11
CA PHE A 24 -4.16 -1.75 9.64
C PHE A 24 -3.96 -0.33 9.09
N PRO A 25 -4.85 0.66 9.36
CA PRO A 25 -4.65 2.03 8.90
C PRO A 25 -3.46 2.71 9.58
N ILE A 26 -3.16 2.39 10.85
CA ILE A 26 -1.98 2.93 11.55
C ILE A 26 -0.69 2.46 10.87
N ILE A 27 -0.54 1.16 10.62
CA ILE A 27 0.63 0.59 9.96
C ILE A 27 0.78 1.19 8.56
N THR A 28 -0.30 1.23 7.79
CA THR A 28 -0.32 1.78 6.43
C THR A 28 0.10 3.27 6.44
N PHE A 29 -0.41 4.06 7.38
CA PHE A 29 -0.04 5.46 7.54
C PHE A 29 1.41 5.64 8.04
N GLY A 30 1.90 4.77 8.92
CA GLY A 30 3.29 4.74 9.38
C GLY A 30 4.26 4.54 8.22
N PHE A 31 3.99 3.59 7.33
CA PHE A 31 4.76 3.41 6.10
C PHE A 31 4.68 4.63 5.18
N SER A 32 3.52 5.30 5.09
CA SER A 32 3.40 6.55 4.33
C SER A 32 4.35 7.64 4.86
N LEU A 33 4.39 7.84 6.18
CA LEU A 33 5.29 8.78 6.83
C LEU A 33 6.75 8.42 6.60
N PHE A 34 7.09 7.13 6.74
CA PHE A 34 8.44 6.63 6.48
C PHE A 34 8.92 6.99 5.07
N PHE A 35 8.14 6.70 4.02
CA PHE A 35 8.51 7.08 2.65
C PHE A 35 8.58 8.60 2.46
N ARG A 36 7.73 9.37 3.14
CA ARG A 36 7.77 10.83 3.07
C ARG A 36 9.04 11.40 3.70
N ILE A 37 9.50 10.83 4.83
CA ILE A 37 10.75 11.20 5.48
C ILE A 37 11.95 10.88 4.58
N ILE A 38 11.99 9.66 4.01
CA ILE A 38 13.04 9.28 3.05
C ILE A 38 13.10 10.26 1.89
N ASN A 39 11.95 10.60 1.30
CA ASN A 39 11.89 11.54 0.18
C ASN A 39 12.46 12.92 0.55
N THR A 40 12.08 13.45 1.71
CA THR A 40 12.57 14.76 2.18
C THR A 40 14.08 14.74 2.43
N ASN A 41 14.60 13.71 3.08
CA ASN A 41 16.03 13.58 3.37
C ASN A 41 16.86 13.39 2.10
N LYS A 42 16.36 12.58 1.17
CA LYS A 42 16.99 12.34 -0.13
C LYS A 42 17.10 13.62 -0.95
N HIS A 43 16.07 14.48 -0.95
CA HIS A 43 16.13 15.76 -1.66
C HIS A 43 17.19 16.69 -1.08
N ARG A 44 17.45 16.62 0.23
CA ARG A 44 18.53 17.38 0.91
C ARG A 44 19.93 16.85 0.64
N ILE A 45 20.09 15.55 0.39
CA ILE A 45 21.40 14.93 0.10
C ILE A 45 21.75 15.08 -1.40
N LEU A 46 20.74 15.05 -2.28
CA LEU A 46 20.89 15.24 -3.73
C LEU A 46 21.40 16.63 -4.13
N SER A 47 21.23 17.64 -3.29
CA SER A 47 21.78 18.98 -3.56
C SER A 47 23.30 19.03 -3.47
N ASP A 48 23.93 18.07 -2.77
CA ASP A 48 25.31 18.24 -2.29
C ASP A 48 26.35 17.29 -2.96
N ILE A 49 25.95 16.17 -3.59
CA ILE A 49 26.91 15.15 -4.08
C ILE A 49 26.54 14.65 -5.48
N ASN A 50 27.47 14.67 -6.44
CA ASN A 50 27.15 14.69 -7.87
C ASN A 50 27.60 13.48 -8.73
N GLN A 51 28.00 12.32 -8.18
CA GLN A 51 28.62 11.28 -9.02
C GLN A 51 28.00 9.88 -9.02
N ILE A 52 27.39 9.37 -7.93
CA ILE A 52 26.75 8.04 -7.94
C ILE A 52 25.50 8.08 -7.06
N PHE A 53 24.34 7.72 -7.63
CA PHE A 53 23.06 7.69 -6.91
C PHE A 53 22.48 6.28 -6.90
N TYR A 54 22.50 5.64 -5.73
CA TYR A 54 21.74 4.42 -5.49
C TYR A 54 20.33 4.80 -5.02
N ASN A 55 19.34 4.55 -5.86
CA ASN A 55 17.94 4.88 -5.59
C ASN A 55 17.05 3.68 -5.94
N PRO A 56 16.96 2.68 -5.04
CA PRO A 56 16.28 1.43 -5.33
C PRO A 56 14.76 1.57 -5.46
N ILE A 57 14.16 2.62 -4.87
CA ILE A 57 12.70 2.79 -4.80
C ILE A 57 12.19 3.87 -5.76
N GLY A 58 12.94 4.96 -5.97
CA GLY A 58 12.68 5.93 -7.04
C GLY A 58 11.53 6.90 -6.81
N LEU A 59 10.43 6.43 -6.23
CA LEU A 59 9.12 7.11 -6.17
C LEU A 59 8.57 7.21 -4.75
N GLU A 60 9.43 7.50 -3.77
CA GLU A 60 9.05 7.55 -2.36
C GLU A 60 7.90 8.54 -2.10
N LYS A 61 7.89 9.71 -2.76
CA LYS A 61 6.77 10.66 -2.71
C LYS A 61 5.44 10.05 -3.17
N LYS A 62 5.47 9.25 -4.25
CA LYS A 62 4.27 8.61 -4.81
C LYS A 62 3.79 7.49 -3.90
N HIS A 63 4.71 6.69 -3.35
CA HIS A 63 4.40 5.65 -2.36
C HIS A 63 3.79 6.23 -1.10
N ALA A 64 4.36 7.31 -0.57
CA ALA A 64 3.81 8.03 0.57
C ALA A 64 2.37 8.48 0.31
N ASN A 65 2.10 9.13 -0.83
CA ASN A 65 0.76 9.61 -1.15
C ASN A 65 -0.26 8.48 -1.34
N ARG A 66 0.14 7.40 -2.00
CA ARG A 66 -0.69 6.22 -2.24
C ARG A 66 -1.05 5.50 -0.96
N LEU A 67 -0.07 5.24 -0.09
CA LEU A 67 -0.32 4.63 1.22
C LEU A 67 -1.16 5.54 2.12
N ASN A 68 -0.95 6.85 2.07
CA ASN A 68 -1.80 7.79 2.80
C ASN A 68 -3.26 7.72 2.30
N PHE A 69 -3.47 7.61 0.99
CA PHE A 69 -4.79 7.46 0.41
C PHE A 69 -5.46 6.14 0.83
N THR A 70 -4.74 5.02 0.79
CA THR A 70 -5.30 3.73 1.23
C THR A 70 -5.58 3.70 2.73
N ALA A 71 -4.74 4.33 3.55
CA ALA A 71 -4.98 4.46 4.99
C ALA A 71 -6.22 5.32 5.29
N LEU A 72 -6.45 6.40 4.53
CA LEU A 72 -7.66 7.21 4.66
C LEU A 72 -8.92 6.44 4.22
N LEU A 73 -8.84 5.68 3.13
CA LEU A 73 -9.96 4.81 2.71
C LEU A 73 -10.28 3.76 3.77
N GLN A 74 -9.27 3.12 4.36
CA GLN A 74 -9.48 2.18 5.46
C GLN A 74 -10.16 2.83 6.66
N LEU A 75 -9.78 4.05 7.03
CA LEU A 75 -10.46 4.80 8.10
C LEU A 75 -11.90 5.15 7.74
N ILE A 76 -12.17 5.57 6.50
CA ILE A 76 -13.54 5.87 6.04
C ILE A 76 -14.41 4.62 6.09
N LEU A 77 -13.88 3.48 5.65
CA LEU A 77 -14.57 2.19 5.70
C LEU A 77 -14.85 1.75 7.14
N LEU A 78 -13.87 1.89 8.03
CA LEU A 78 -14.09 1.65 9.46
C LEU A 78 -15.17 2.57 9.99
N PHE A 79 -15.05 3.89 9.82
CA PHE A 79 -16.04 4.85 10.28
C PHE A 79 -17.47 4.51 9.83
N TRP A 80 -17.63 4.14 8.55
CA TRP A 80 -18.91 3.71 8.00
C TRP A 80 -19.46 2.52 8.79
N ILE A 81 -18.68 1.45 8.92
CA ILE A 81 -19.14 0.23 9.61
C ILE A 81 -19.40 0.49 11.08
N GLY A 82 -18.61 1.34 11.72
CA GLY A 82 -18.84 1.76 13.09
C GLY A 82 -20.20 2.42 13.23
N ALA A 83 -20.51 3.39 12.35
CA ALA A 83 -21.81 4.05 12.33
C ALA A 83 -22.96 3.05 12.05
N GLU A 84 -22.82 2.22 11.02
CA GLU A 84 -23.82 1.19 10.69
C GLU A 84 -24.04 0.19 11.83
N SER A 85 -23.01 -0.07 12.65
CA SER A 85 -23.13 -1.01 13.78
C SER A 85 -24.09 -0.52 14.84
N PHE A 86 -24.21 0.81 14.98
CA PHE A 86 -25.18 1.44 15.86
C PHE A 86 -26.58 1.50 15.25
N TYR A 87 -26.70 1.83 13.97
CA TYR A 87 -28.00 2.05 13.33
C TYR A 87 -28.67 0.75 12.87
N HIS A 88 -27.90 -0.21 12.36
CA HIS A 88 -28.40 -1.43 11.72
C HIS A 88 -27.54 -2.66 12.09
N PRO A 89 -27.56 -3.12 13.36
CA PRO A 89 -26.70 -4.21 13.82
C PRO A 89 -26.91 -5.53 13.06
N HIS A 90 -28.13 -5.82 12.62
CA HIS A 90 -28.46 -7.03 11.86
C HIS A 90 -27.83 -7.06 10.45
N LEU A 91 -27.64 -5.90 9.82
CA LEU A 91 -26.95 -5.82 8.52
C LEU A 91 -25.48 -6.16 8.69
N ILE A 92 -24.82 -5.65 9.72
CA ILE A 92 -23.41 -5.95 9.94
C ILE A 92 -23.18 -7.41 10.29
N GLN A 93 -24.02 -8.02 11.11
CA GLN A 93 -23.92 -9.45 11.38
C GLN A 93 -23.98 -10.29 10.10
N THR A 94 -24.78 -9.87 9.12
CA THR A 94 -24.93 -10.58 7.85
C THR A 94 -23.79 -10.28 6.85
N TYR A 95 -23.28 -9.05 6.85
CA TYR A 95 -22.34 -8.56 5.83
C TYR A 95 -20.89 -8.37 6.32
N MET A 96 -20.57 -8.73 7.57
CA MET A 96 -19.24 -8.55 8.17
C MET A 96 -18.12 -9.18 7.33
N LEU A 97 -18.39 -10.36 6.75
CA LEU A 97 -17.43 -11.06 5.89
C LEU A 97 -17.06 -10.23 4.66
N TYR A 98 -18.05 -9.65 3.97
CA TYR A 98 -17.81 -8.82 2.79
C TYR A 98 -16.99 -7.57 3.14
N PHE A 99 -17.28 -6.94 4.29
CA PHE A 99 -16.48 -5.84 4.79
C PHE A 99 -15.03 -6.25 5.03
N ASN A 100 -14.80 -7.35 5.74
CA ASN A 100 -13.45 -7.82 6.05
C ASN A 100 -12.65 -8.09 4.77
N ILE A 101 -13.29 -8.65 3.73
CA ILE A 101 -12.67 -8.85 2.41
C ILE A 101 -12.29 -7.50 1.78
N PHE A 102 -13.23 -6.55 1.69
CA PHE A 102 -12.95 -5.23 1.10
C PHE A 102 -11.88 -4.47 1.87
N PHE A 103 -11.96 -4.48 3.20
CA PHE A 103 -11.00 -3.82 4.09
C PHE A 103 -9.59 -4.40 3.92
N THR A 104 -9.48 -5.73 3.91
CA THR A 104 -8.21 -6.43 3.72
C THR A 104 -7.64 -6.19 2.31
N PHE A 105 -8.51 -6.14 1.29
CA PHE A 105 -8.11 -5.79 -0.08
C PHE A 105 -7.48 -4.40 -0.14
N PHE A 106 -8.09 -3.37 0.47
CA PHE A 106 -7.49 -2.03 0.47
C PHE A 106 -6.16 -1.98 1.23
N TYR A 107 -6.00 -2.80 2.26
CA TYR A 107 -4.73 -2.97 2.95
C TYR A 107 -3.66 -3.58 2.05
N THR A 108 -3.90 -4.75 1.48
CA THR A 108 -2.91 -5.43 0.62
C THR A 108 -2.61 -4.63 -0.65
N PHE A 109 -3.63 -4.00 -1.25
CA PHE A 109 -3.49 -3.23 -2.48
C PHE A 109 -2.56 -2.02 -2.31
N GLY A 110 -2.60 -1.34 -1.17
CA GLY A 110 -1.70 -0.21 -0.87
C GLY A 110 -0.23 -0.62 -0.91
N PHE A 111 0.11 -1.77 -0.34
CA PHE A 111 1.48 -2.31 -0.34
C PHE A 111 1.87 -2.93 -1.68
N TYR A 112 0.93 -3.55 -2.40
CA TYR A 112 1.19 -4.12 -3.72
C TYR A 112 1.70 -3.08 -4.74
N TRP A 113 1.21 -1.84 -4.64
CA TRP A 113 1.72 -0.73 -5.46
C TRP A 113 3.19 -0.42 -5.23
N ILE A 114 3.73 -0.67 -4.04
CA ILE A 114 5.16 -0.51 -3.77
C ILE A 114 5.95 -1.55 -4.53
N LEU A 115 5.52 -2.82 -4.48
CA LEU A 115 6.18 -3.91 -5.20
C LEU A 115 6.25 -3.59 -6.69
N ILE A 116 5.13 -3.25 -7.34
CA ILE A 116 5.12 -2.93 -8.78
C ILE A 116 6.15 -1.85 -9.15
N ASP A 117 6.21 -0.77 -8.38
CA ASP A 117 7.07 0.37 -8.74
C ASP A 117 8.54 0.13 -8.36
N VAL A 118 8.86 -0.56 -7.25
CA VAL A 118 10.25 -0.94 -6.94
C VAL A 118 10.86 -1.71 -8.11
N TRP A 119 10.11 -2.63 -8.73
CA TRP A 119 10.60 -3.37 -9.89
C TRP A 119 10.68 -2.54 -11.18
N LYS A 120 9.82 -1.51 -11.33
CA LYS A 120 9.83 -0.61 -12.51
C LYS A 120 10.92 0.46 -12.44
N TYR A 121 11.27 0.89 -11.22
CA TYR A 121 12.13 2.05 -10.99
C TYR A 121 13.45 1.71 -10.27
N ALA A 122 13.68 0.45 -9.90
CA ALA A 122 15.01 -0.05 -9.55
C ALA A 122 15.94 0.11 -10.76
N LYS A 123 16.58 1.27 -10.84
CA LYS A 123 17.57 1.60 -11.86
C LYS A 123 18.83 2.03 -11.15
N ILE A 124 19.92 1.32 -11.44
CA ILE A 124 21.26 1.83 -11.17
C ILE A 124 21.54 2.82 -12.31
N ALA A 125 21.34 4.10 -12.05
CA ALA A 125 21.61 5.14 -13.03
C ALA A 125 23.11 5.44 -13.05
N ILE A 126 23.84 4.80 -13.95
CA ILE A 126 25.21 5.18 -14.31
C ILE A 126 25.10 6.24 -15.39
N ARG A 127 25.57 7.47 -15.14
CA ARG A 127 25.72 8.46 -16.21
C ARG A 127 26.84 7.98 -17.13
N LEU A 128 26.48 7.35 -18.24
CA LEU A 128 27.39 7.08 -19.35
C LEU A 128 27.37 8.27 -20.30
N GLU A 129 28.55 8.75 -20.70
CA GLU A 129 28.67 9.68 -21.82
C GLU A 129 28.16 9.02 -23.11
N LYS A 130 27.42 9.79 -23.92
CA LYS A 130 26.78 9.47 -25.23
C LYS A 130 27.58 8.46 -26.09
N ASN A 131 27.03 7.58 -26.95
CA ASN A 131 25.78 7.46 -27.69
C ASN A 131 25.69 5.98 -28.17
N ASN A 132 24.60 5.24 -27.90
CA ASN A 132 24.20 4.10 -28.76
C ASN A 132 22.78 3.59 -28.41
N PRO A 133 21.75 3.85 -29.25
CA PRO A 133 20.37 3.47 -28.96
C PRO A 133 20.15 1.95 -28.89
N ASP A 134 20.85 1.17 -29.71
CA ASP A 134 20.67 -0.29 -29.78
C ASP A 134 21.19 -1.03 -28.54
N LYS A 135 22.24 -0.52 -27.90
CA LYS A 135 22.68 -1.00 -26.58
C LYS A 135 21.65 -0.68 -25.50
N THR A 136 20.93 0.44 -25.62
CA THR A 136 19.95 0.87 -24.61
C THR A 136 18.70 -0.02 -24.62
N ILE A 137 18.31 -0.54 -25.79
CA ILE A 137 17.17 -1.46 -25.96
C ILE A 137 17.51 -2.88 -25.47
N SER A 138 18.75 -3.36 -25.65
CA SER A 138 19.16 -4.68 -25.13
C SER A 138 19.28 -4.72 -23.60
N TYR A 139 19.52 -3.58 -22.95
CA TYR A 139 19.44 -3.43 -21.49
C TYR A 139 18.01 -3.48 -20.95
N LEU A 140 17.02 -3.04 -21.74
CA LEU A 140 15.60 -3.14 -21.39
C LEU A 140 15.11 -4.55 -21.72
N LYS A 141 15.29 -5.50 -20.81
CA LYS A 141 14.77 -6.88 -20.94
C LYS A 141 13.23 -6.92 -20.84
N VAL A 142 12.52 -6.34 -21.81
CA VAL A 142 11.05 -6.17 -21.84
C VAL A 142 10.29 -7.49 -21.67
N ARG A 143 10.82 -8.60 -22.21
CA ARG A 143 10.22 -9.94 -22.07
C ARG A 143 10.29 -10.45 -20.62
N GLN A 144 11.41 -10.20 -19.93
CA GLN A 144 11.55 -10.53 -18.50
C GLN A 144 10.66 -9.62 -17.65
N PHE A 145 10.55 -8.35 -18.01
CA PHE A 145 9.63 -7.41 -17.36
C PHE A 145 8.17 -7.89 -17.42
N ARG A 146 7.70 -8.30 -18.60
CA ARG A 146 6.33 -8.84 -18.78
C ARG A 146 6.07 -10.07 -17.93
N LEU A 147 7.04 -11.01 -17.90
CA LEU A 147 6.93 -12.25 -17.13
C LEU A 147 6.91 -11.97 -15.63
N ILE A 148 7.78 -11.10 -15.13
CA ILE A 148 7.83 -10.70 -13.71
C ILE A 148 6.54 -9.97 -13.32
N THR A 149 6.00 -9.08 -14.16
CA THR A 149 4.70 -8.44 -13.88
C THR A 149 3.56 -9.45 -13.81
N MET A 150 3.54 -10.48 -14.67
CA MET A 150 2.54 -11.55 -14.60
C MET A 150 2.68 -12.40 -13.33
N VAL A 151 3.91 -12.71 -12.92
CA VAL A 151 4.17 -13.43 -11.66
C VAL A 151 3.71 -12.60 -10.47
N ASN A 152 4.02 -11.30 -10.41
CA ASN A 152 3.60 -10.43 -9.31
C ASN A 152 2.06 -10.30 -9.25
N LEU A 153 1.40 -10.16 -10.39
CA LEU A 153 -0.06 -10.11 -10.46
C LEU A 153 -0.66 -11.45 -10.00
N GLY A 154 -0.04 -12.58 -10.38
CA GLY A 154 -0.36 -13.90 -9.88
C GLY A 154 -0.20 -14.02 -8.36
N THR A 155 0.93 -13.58 -7.79
CA THR A 155 1.16 -13.59 -6.34
C THR A 155 0.18 -12.68 -5.61
N PHE A 156 -0.21 -11.54 -6.18
CA PHE A 156 -1.21 -10.65 -5.59
C PHE A 156 -2.59 -11.29 -5.58
N ILE A 157 -3.02 -11.89 -6.70
CA ILE A 157 -4.29 -12.62 -6.76
C ILE A 157 -4.26 -13.77 -5.75
N LEU A 158 -3.17 -14.53 -5.69
CA LEU A 158 -3.02 -15.67 -4.78
C LEU A 158 -3.05 -15.24 -3.31
N LEU A 159 -2.34 -14.17 -2.93
CA LEU A 159 -2.37 -13.61 -1.58
C LEU A 159 -3.77 -13.09 -1.19
N ASN A 160 -4.49 -12.47 -2.12
CA ASN A 160 -5.87 -12.05 -1.85
C ASN A 160 -6.82 -13.24 -1.75
N LEU A 161 -6.67 -14.26 -2.58
CA LEU A 161 -7.45 -15.50 -2.47
C LEU A 161 -7.16 -16.21 -1.14
N LEU A 162 -5.89 -16.27 -0.73
CA LEU A 162 -5.51 -16.81 0.58
C LEU A 162 -6.12 -15.99 1.72
N ASN A 163 -6.06 -14.66 1.66
CA ASN A 163 -6.72 -13.81 2.67
C ASN A 163 -8.22 -14.03 2.73
N VAL A 164 -8.91 -14.11 1.58
CA VAL A 164 -10.34 -14.46 1.53
C VAL A 164 -10.59 -15.84 2.14
N SER A 165 -9.75 -16.83 1.82
CA SER A 165 -9.88 -18.18 2.38
C SER A 165 -9.65 -18.22 3.88
N PHE A 166 -8.70 -17.44 4.42
CA PHE A 166 -8.47 -17.34 5.85
C PHE A 166 -9.62 -16.63 6.56
N VAL A 167 -10.19 -15.58 5.97
CA VAL A 167 -11.39 -14.93 6.53
C VAL A 167 -12.54 -15.92 6.59
N ILE A 168 -12.81 -16.68 5.51
CA ILE A 168 -13.87 -17.71 5.50
C ILE A 168 -13.59 -18.82 6.52
N LEU A 169 -12.35 -19.29 6.64
CA LEU A 169 -11.98 -20.34 7.59
C LEU A 169 -12.08 -19.89 9.05
N ILE A 170 -11.81 -18.62 9.34
CA ILE A 170 -11.95 -18.07 10.69
C ILE A 170 -13.44 -17.89 11.02
N ASP A 171 -14.25 -17.43 10.07
CA ASP A 171 -15.69 -17.21 10.28
C ASP A 171 -16.47 -18.54 10.41
N ASN A 172 -16.00 -19.61 9.77
CA ASN A 172 -16.63 -20.95 9.86
C ASN A 172 -16.16 -21.80 11.06
N ASN A 173 -15.08 -21.41 11.74
CA ASN A 173 -14.53 -22.13 12.91
C ASN A 173 -14.76 -21.40 14.24
N ILE A 174 -15.60 -20.37 14.26
CA ILE A 174 -16.22 -19.74 15.44
C ILE A 174 -17.71 -20.09 15.41
#